data_AF-A0A170YXU7-F1
#
_entry.id   AF-A0A170YXU7-F1
#
_cell.length_a   1.000
_cell.length_b   1.000
_cell.length_c   1.000
_cell.angle_alpha   90.00
_cell.angle_beta   90.00
_cell.angle_gamma   90.00
#
_symmetry.space_group_name_H-M   'P 1'
#
loop_
_entity.id
_entity.type
_entity.pdbx_description
1 polymer ?
#
loop_
_entity_poly.entity_id
_entity_poly.type
_entity_poly.pdbx_seq_one_letter_code
_entity_poly.pdbx_strand_id
1 'polypeptide(L)'
;KSEQKDKVAELAFLWRHCSISQTQLRDPVVACGLGRLYNKDAVILGVLDKTTLPESAKHIKSIKDVKELILTPNPSFIGGIDKGDAYIDHQSSPYICPVIGLEMNGKFKFCFYWSCGCVVSERAVKEVKSNVCHKCGKPVSESDLVILNATSEDLDSNKVKMEARV
;
A
#
# COMPACT_ATOMS: atom_id res chain seq x y z
N LYS A 1 6.21 -27.46 4.17
CA LYS A 1 6.10 -26.77 5.49
C LYS A 1 7.06 -25.59 5.64
N SER A 2 8.27 -25.63 5.05
CA SER A 2 9.18 -24.48 4.95
C SER A 2 8.68 -23.43 3.95
N GLU A 3 8.41 -23.83 2.70
CA GLU A 3 8.04 -22.90 1.62
C GLU A 3 6.79 -22.04 1.90
N GLN A 4 5.83 -22.57 2.67
CA GLN A 4 4.63 -21.81 3.04
C GLN A 4 4.94 -20.73 4.09
N LYS A 5 5.88 -20.99 5.00
CA LYS A 5 6.32 -19.99 5.99
C LYS A 5 7.08 -18.85 5.32
N ASP A 6 7.92 -19.18 4.34
CA ASP A 6 8.70 -18.20 3.59
C ASP A 6 7.79 -17.23 2.83
N LYS A 7 6.73 -17.75 2.18
CA LYS A 7 5.72 -16.92 1.49
C LYS A 7 4.96 -15.98 2.42
N VAL A 8 4.61 -16.45 3.62
CA VAL A 8 3.92 -15.60 4.62
C VAL A 8 4.85 -14.49 5.12
N ALA A 9 6.12 -14.80 5.33
CA ALA A 9 7.12 -13.81 5.74
C ALA A 9 7.38 -12.76 4.65
N GLU A 10 7.49 -13.18 3.38
CA GLU A 10 7.67 -12.28 2.24
C GLU A 10 6.47 -11.32 2.08
N LEU A 11 5.25 -11.83 2.19
CA LEU A 11 4.04 -11.00 2.18
C LEU A 11 4.02 -10.04 3.37
N ALA A 12 4.29 -10.50 4.58
CA ALA A 12 4.32 -9.63 5.75
C ALA A 12 5.37 -8.52 5.58
N PHE A 13 6.52 -8.83 4.98
CA PHE A 13 7.57 -7.86 4.69
C PHE A 13 7.09 -6.81 3.69
N LEU A 14 6.53 -7.24 2.55
CA LEU A 14 6.03 -6.39 1.47
C LEU A 14 4.95 -5.38 1.93
N TRP A 15 4.12 -5.76 2.91
CA TRP A 15 3.04 -4.92 3.43
C TRP A 15 3.45 -4.06 4.64
N ARG A 16 4.64 -4.29 5.21
CA ARG A 16 5.13 -3.57 6.39
C ARG A 16 6.41 -2.79 6.15
N HIS A 17 7.05 -2.90 5.00
CA HIS A 17 8.33 -2.24 4.72
C HIS A 17 8.28 -1.34 3.49
N CYS A 18 9.05 -0.27 3.55
CA CYS A 18 9.26 0.67 2.45
C CYS A 18 10.02 -0.02 1.31
N SER A 19 9.49 0.09 0.10
CA SER A 19 10.12 -0.54 -1.08
C SER A 19 11.44 0.11 -1.51
N ILE A 20 11.77 1.31 -1.01
CA ILE A 20 13.07 1.97 -1.24
C ILE A 20 14.05 1.60 -0.12
N SER A 21 13.73 1.97 1.12
CA SER A 21 14.66 1.88 2.25
C SER A 21 14.69 0.52 2.93
N GLN A 22 13.73 -0.37 2.64
CA GLN A 22 13.55 -1.66 3.31
C GLN A 22 13.32 -1.54 4.84
N THR A 23 13.06 -0.33 5.33
CA THR A 23 12.70 -0.06 6.73
C THR A 23 11.20 -0.15 6.94
N GLN A 24 10.75 -0.36 8.18
CA GLN A 24 9.33 -0.44 8.50
C GLN A 24 8.57 0.81 8.03
N LEU A 25 7.35 0.60 7.53
CA LEU A 25 6.45 1.67 7.10
C LEU A 25 6.03 2.52 8.30
N ARG A 26 6.15 3.83 8.16
CA ARG A 26 5.83 4.83 9.18
C ARG A 26 5.02 5.95 8.56
N ASP A 27 4.09 6.51 9.34
CA ASP A 27 3.30 7.64 8.88
C ASP A 27 4.20 8.86 8.63
N PRO A 28 4.02 9.60 7.51
CA PRO A 28 3.09 9.33 6.42
C PRO A 28 3.61 8.28 5.42
N VAL A 29 2.74 7.31 5.09
CA VAL A 29 2.98 6.30 4.05
C VAL A 29 2.50 6.84 2.70
N VAL A 30 3.31 6.66 1.65
CA VAL A 30 2.96 7.05 0.27
C VAL A 30 3.01 5.85 -0.67
N ALA A 31 2.28 5.92 -1.78
CA ALA A 31 2.35 4.93 -2.85
C ALA A 31 2.49 5.57 -4.23
N CYS A 32 3.21 4.92 -5.13
CA CYS A 32 3.29 5.33 -6.54
C CYS A 32 2.15 4.74 -7.37
N GLY A 33 2.05 5.15 -8.65
CA GLY A 33 1.04 4.65 -9.58
C GLY A 33 1.13 3.14 -9.88
N LEU A 34 2.25 2.49 -9.56
CA LEU A 34 2.40 1.03 -9.64
C LEU A 34 1.87 0.29 -8.40
N GLY A 35 1.49 1.02 -7.35
CA GLY A 35 0.95 0.45 -6.11
C GLY A 35 1.98 0.04 -5.07
N ARG A 36 3.26 0.40 -5.24
CA ARG A 36 4.32 0.13 -4.26
C ARG A 36 4.23 1.10 -3.07
N LEU A 37 4.54 0.61 -1.88
CA LEU A 37 4.48 1.38 -0.62
C LEU A 37 5.86 1.92 -0.24
N TYR A 38 5.89 3.16 0.24
CA TYR A 38 7.10 3.85 0.64
C TYR A 38 6.89 4.72 1.88
N ASN A 39 7.96 4.92 2.63
CA ASN A 39 8.03 6.03 3.58
C ASN A 39 8.29 7.33 2.82
N LYS A 40 7.58 8.40 3.19
CA LYS A 40 7.67 9.69 2.50
C LYS A 40 9.08 10.29 2.52
N ASP A 41 9.81 10.11 3.62
CA ASP A 41 11.20 10.55 3.76
C ASP A 41 12.13 9.84 2.76
N ALA A 42 11.99 8.52 2.58
CA ALA A 42 12.77 7.74 1.64
C ALA A 42 12.53 8.21 0.19
N VAL A 43 11.29 8.56 -0.14
CA VAL A 43 10.97 9.15 -1.45
C VAL A 43 11.60 10.53 -1.61
N ILE A 44 11.51 11.41 -0.60
CA ILE A 44 12.11 12.75 -0.65
C ILE A 44 13.63 12.64 -0.86
N LEU A 45 14.31 11.81 -0.06
CA LEU A 45 15.74 11.56 -0.20
C LEU A 45 16.09 11.02 -1.58
N GLY A 46 15.33 10.04 -2.09
CA GLY A 46 15.55 9.49 -3.42
C GLY A 46 15.23 10.46 -4.56
N VAL A 47 14.36 11.44 -4.35
CA VAL A 47 14.11 12.51 -5.33
C VAL A 47 15.28 13.49 -5.38
N LEU A 48 15.90 13.79 -4.24
CA LEU A 48 17.09 14.65 -4.13
C LEU A 48 18.36 13.97 -4.64
N ASP A 49 18.54 12.69 -4.33
CA ASP A 49 19.66 11.86 -4.79
C ASP A 49 19.14 10.58 -5.47
N LYS A 50 19.10 10.63 -6.80
CA LYS A 50 18.61 9.53 -7.65
C LYS A 50 19.45 8.26 -7.55
N THR A 51 20.68 8.32 -7.03
CA THR A 51 21.54 7.13 -6.88
C THR A 51 21.07 6.21 -5.76
N THR A 52 20.30 6.74 -4.81
CA THR A 52 19.72 5.98 -3.69
C THR A 52 18.45 5.21 -4.07
N LEU A 53 17.86 5.49 -5.26
CA LEU A 53 16.65 4.83 -5.71
C LEU A 53 16.96 3.46 -6.34
N PRO A 54 16.32 2.36 -5.87
CA PRO A 54 16.38 1.09 -6.58
C PRO A 54 15.70 1.21 -7.96
N GLU A 55 16.01 0.27 -8.86
CA GLU A 55 15.41 0.23 -10.20
C GLU A 55 13.87 0.28 -10.17
N SER A 56 13.29 -0.40 -9.18
CA SER A 56 11.85 -0.44 -8.94
C SER A 56 11.23 0.94 -8.61
N ALA A 57 12.02 1.95 -8.25
CA ALA A 57 11.56 3.29 -7.87
C ALA A 57 12.08 4.41 -8.78
N LYS A 58 12.88 4.12 -9.81
CA LYS A 58 13.45 5.14 -10.72
C LYS A 58 12.41 5.95 -11.51
N HIS A 59 11.19 5.41 -11.66
CA HIS A 59 10.07 6.13 -12.26
C HIS A 59 9.61 7.34 -11.43
N ILE A 60 9.94 7.39 -10.13
CA ILE A 60 9.60 8.50 -9.23
C ILE A 60 10.59 9.64 -9.46
N LYS A 61 10.16 10.64 -10.24
CA LYS A 61 10.96 11.82 -10.58
C LYS A 61 10.72 12.95 -9.60
N SER A 62 9.50 13.08 -9.08
CA SER A 62 9.05 14.13 -8.16
C SER A 62 8.08 13.60 -7.09
N ILE A 63 7.79 14.43 -6.09
CA ILE A 63 6.77 14.13 -5.06
C ILE A 63 5.35 13.99 -5.66
N LYS A 64 5.10 14.55 -6.85
CA LYS A 64 3.80 14.40 -7.54
C LYS A 64 3.58 12.98 -8.07
N ASP A 65 4.64 12.19 -8.22
CA ASP A 65 4.57 10.81 -8.73
C ASP A 65 4.18 9.80 -7.64
N VAL A 66 3.95 10.28 -6.41
CA VAL A 66 3.45 9.49 -5.30
C VAL A 66 2.21 10.15 -4.68
N LYS A 67 1.38 9.33 -4.06
CA LYS A 67 0.18 9.74 -3.33
C LYS A 67 0.33 9.37 -1.87
N GLU A 68 0.13 10.34 -0.98
CA GLU A 68 -0.01 10.06 0.45
C GLU A 68 -1.28 9.25 0.71
N LEU A 69 -1.12 8.15 1.43
CA LEU A 69 -2.19 7.20 1.69
C LEU A 69 -2.94 7.59 2.96
N ILE A 70 -4.27 7.53 2.90
CA ILE A 70 -5.14 7.65 4.06
C ILE A 70 -5.54 6.24 4.49
N LEU A 71 -4.70 5.68 5.36
CA LEU A 71 -4.88 4.37 5.97
C LEU A 71 -5.85 4.46 7.16
N THR A 72 -6.58 3.39 7.44
CA THR A 72 -7.48 3.32 8.60
C THR A 72 -6.83 2.47 9.68
N PRO A 73 -6.52 3.01 10.88
CA PRO A 73 -5.91 2.25 11.95
C PRO A 73 -6.76 1.04 12.35
N ASN A 74 -6.11 -0.08 12.63
CA ASN A 74 -6.75 -1.27 13.17
C ASN A 74 -6.84 -1.16 14.70
N PRO A 75 -8.04 -1.01 15.30
CA PRO A 75 -8.18 -0.90 16.75
C PRO A 75 -7.77 -2.19 17.49
N SER A 76 -7.76 -3.33 16.80
CA SER A 76 -7.35 -4.63 17.35
C SER A 76 -5.85 -4.88 17.22
N PHE A 77 -5.09 -3.97 16.59
CA PHE A 77 -3.66 -4.13 16.42
C PHE A 77 -2.92 -3.85 17.72
N ILE A 78 -2.31 -4.89 18.29
CA ILE A 78 -1.43 -4.78 19.44
C ILE A 78 0.00 -4.67 18.90
N GLY A 79 0.43 -3.43 18.64
CA GLY A 79 1.81 -3.13 18.26
C GLY A 79 2.71 -3.11 19.50
N GLY A 80 3.58 -4.12 19.65
CA GLY A 80 4.47 -4.24 20.81
C GLY A 80 5.75 -4.98 20.49
N ILE A 81 6.87 -4.37 20.88
CA ILE A 81 8.27 -4.80 20.81
C ILE A 81 8.44 -6.25 21.29
N ASP A 82 9.38 -6.96 20.68
CA ASP A 82 10.01 -8.23 21.08
C ASP A 82 10.13 -8.43 22.60
N LYS A 83 9.03 -8.77 23.27
CA LYS A 83 9.05 -9.31 24.63
C LYS A 83 8.88 -10.82 24.52
N GLY A 84 10.00 -11.47 24.24
CA GLY A 84 10.40 -12.83 24.69
C GLY A 84 9.52 -14.02 24.37
N ASP A 85 8.20 -13.94 24.57
CA ASP A 85 7.30 -15.10 24.67
C ASP A 85 5.93 -14.87 24.02
N ALA A 86 5.70 -13.74 23.36
CA ALA A 86 4.44 -13.47 22.64
C ALA A 86 4.51 -14.01 21.20
N TYR A 87 3.58 -14.90 20.84
CA TYR A 87 3.36 -15.29 19.45
C TYR A 87 3.12 -14.03 18.62
N ILE A 88 4.09 -13.66 17.77
CA ILE A 88 3.90 -12.61 16.77
C ILE A 88 2.88 -13.14 15.77
N ASP A 89 1.64 -12.67 15.87
CA ASP A 89 0.69 -12.91 14.80
C ASP A 89 1.11 -12.08 13.59
N HIS A 90 1.90 -12.69 12.71
CA HIS A 90 2.31 -12.11 11.44
C HIS A 90 1.12 -11.72 10.56
N GLN A 91 -0.09 -12.16 10.90
CA GLN A 91 -1.32 -11.81 10.20
C GLN A 91 -1.93 -10.51 10.71
N SER A 92 -1.63 -10.06 11.94
CA SER A 92 -2.19 -8.81 12.47
C SER A 92 -1.60 -7.58 11.78
N SER A 93 -2.43 -6.76 11.12
CA SER A 93 -2.00 -5.53 10.43
C SER A 93 -2.30 -4.27 11.24
N PRO A 94 -1.44 -3.24 11.23
CA PRO A 94 -1.75 -1.93 11.81
C PRO A 94 -2.91 -1.20 11.11
N TYR A 95 -3.32 -1.66 9.91
CA TYR A 95 -4.35 -1.00 9.11
C TYR A 95 -5.44 -1.98 8.65
N ILE A 96 -6.66 -1.48 8.54
CA ILE A 96 -7.84 -2.22 8.07
C ILE A 96 -8.58 -1.47 6.96
N CYS A 97 -9.45 -2.18 6.24
CA CYS A 97 -10.43 -1.59 5.35
C CYS A 97 -11.55 -0.92 6.16
N PRO A 98 -11.85 0.37 5.94
CA PRO A 98 -12.90 1.08 6.69
C PRO A 98 -14.33 0.63 6.35
N VAL A 99 -14.52 -0.12 5.27
CA VAL A 99 -15.86 -0.53 4.79
C VAL A 99 -16.26 -1.90 5.34
N ILE A 100 -15.35 -2.88 5.26
CA ILE A 100 -15.64 -4.28 5.58
C ILE A 100 -14.70 -4.88 6.64
N GLY A 101 -13.84 -4.05 7.26
CA GLY A 101 -13.00 -4.46 8.39
C GLY A 101 -11.87 -5.45 8.07
N LEU A 102 -11.60 -5.75 6.80
CA LEU A 102 -10.48 -6.64 6.43
C LEU A 102 -9.14 -6.05 6.83
N GLU A 103 -8.20 -6.90 7.25
CA GLU A 103 -6.84 -6.48 7.59
C GLU A 103 -5.93 -6.34 6.36
N MET A 104 -5.14 -5.28 6.34
CA MET A 104 -4.20 -4.94 5.28
C MET A 104 -2.87 -5.68 5.47
N ASN A 105 -2.90 -7.02 5.38
CA ASN A 105 -1.77 -7.92 5.66
C ASN A 105 -1.30 -8.74 4.42
N GLY A 106 -1.84 -8.45 3.23
CA GLY A 106 -1.52 -9.16 1.99
C GLY A 106 -2.32 -10.43 1.72
N LYS A 107 -3.22 -10.86 2.62
CA LYS A 107 -4.18 -11.94 2.31
C LYS A 107 -5.26 -11.51 1.33
N PHE A 108 -5.64 -10.24 1.39
CA PHE A 108 -6.64 -9.63 0.52
C PHE A 108 -6.00 -8.49 -0.26
N LYS A 109 -6.49 -8.27 -1.49
CA LYS A 109 -6.08 -7.12 -2.29
C LYS A 109 -6.61 -5.84 -1.68
N PHE A 110 -5.73 -4.86 -1.54
CA PHE A 110 -6.10 -3.49 -1.21
C PHE A 110 -5.77 -2.58 -2.37
N CYS A 111 -6.43 -1.44 -2.39
CA CYS A 111 -6.30 -0.43 -3.41
C CYS A 111 -6.49 0.94 -2.80
N PHE A 112 -6.09 1.97 -3.52
CA PHE A 112 -6.39 3.35 -3.15
C PHE A 112 -6.85 4.14 -4.36
N TYR A 113 -7.59 5.21 -4.10
CA TYR A 113 -7.97 6.16 -5.13
C TYR A 113 -6.92 7.25 -5.24
N TRP A 114 -6.35 7.46 -6.43
CA TRP A 114 -5.36 8.49 -6.68
C TRP A 114 -5.87 9.90 -6.37
N SER A 115 -7.16 10.16 -6.58
CA SER A 115 -7.79 11.46 -6.32
C SER A 115 -7.80 11.86 -4.84
N CYS A 116 -7.81 10.90 -3.89
CA CYS A 116 -7.96 11.21 -2.46
C CYS A 116 -7.01 10.47 -1.52
N GLY A 117 -6.28 9.44 -1.97
CA GLY A 117 -5.37 8.64 -1.15
C GLY A 117 -6.04 7.63 -0.22
N CYS A 118 -7.38 7.60 -0.13
CA CYS A 118 -8.08 6.66 0.75
C CYS A 118 -7.87 5.21 0.33
N VAL A 119 -7.44 4.40 1.29
CA VAL A 119 -7.15 2.97 1.09
C VAL A 119 -8.37 2.14 1.49
N VAL A 120 -8.77 1.21 0.62
CA VAL A 120 -9.90 0.29 0.82
C VAL A 120 -9.54 -1.09 0.25
N SER A 121 -10.26 -2.13 0.65
CA SER A 121 -10.10 -3.45 0.03
C SER A 121 -10.72 -3.46 -1.37
N GLU A 122 -10.11 -4.21 -2.29
CA GLU A 122 -10.67 -4.39 -3.64
C GLU A 122 -12.08 -5.01 -3.58
N ARG A 123 -12.30 -5.89 -2.59
CA ARG A 123 -13.59 -6.53 -2.32
C ARG A 123 -14.69 -5.51 -2.03
N ALA A 124 -14.41 -4.49 -1.20
CA ALA A 124 -15.37 -3.43 -0.90
C ALA A 124 -15.77 -2.65 -2.17
N VAL A 125 -14.81 -2.36 -3.04
CA VAL A 125 -15.05 -1.65 -4.30
C VAL A 125 -15.92 -2.47 -5.26
N LYS A 126 -15.70 -3.80 -5.32
CA LYS A 126 -16.48 -4.71 -6.18
C LYS A 126 -17.90 -4.93 -5.67
N GLU A 127 -18.08 -5.07 -4.36
CA GLU A 127 -19.38 -5.34 -3.73
C GLU A 127 -20.26 -4.08 -3.66
N VAL A 128 -19.65 -2.90 -3.50
CA VAL A 128 -20.37 -1.63 -3.38
C VAL A 128 -19.90 -0.67 -4.49
N LYS A 129 -20.52 -0.75 -5.66
CA LYS A 129 -20.22 0.18 -6.76
C LYS A 129 -20.68 1.60 -6.40
N SER A 130 -19.77 2.56 -6.53
CA SER A 130 -20.02 3.96 -6.20
C SER A 130 -19.13 4.88 -7.05
N ASN A 131 -19.68 6.03 -7.42
CA ASN A 131 -18.92 7.11 -8.08
C ASN A 131 -18.27 8.06 -7.07
N VAL A 132 -18.38 7.74 -5.77
CA VAL A 132 -17.73 8.46 -4.67
C VAL A 132 -16.96 7.51 -3.75
N CYS A 133 -15.85 7.99 -3.19
CA CYS A 133 -15.01 7.24 -2.28
C CYS A 133 -15.78 6.85 -1.00
N HIS A 134 -15.80 5.56 -0.67
CA HIS A 134 -16.49 5.04 0.52
C HIS A 134 -15.99 5.58 1.87
N LYS A 135 -14.79 6.18 1.91
CA LYS A 135 -14.21 6.73 3.14
C LYS A 135 -14.46 8.24 3.29
N CYS A 136 -14.33 9.02 2.22
CA CYS A 136 -14.34 10.49 2.29
C CYS A 136 -15.38 11.18 1.41
N GLY A 137 -16.16 10.44 0.61
CA GLY A 137 -17.22 10.99 -0.23
C GLY A 137 -16.74 11.78 -1.46
N LYS A 138 -15.44 11.93 -1.69
CA LYS A 138 -14.92 12.58 -2.90
C LYS A 138 -15.29 11.80 -4.16
N PRO A 139 -15.56 12.46 -5.30
CA PRO A 139 -15.74 11.79 -6.59
C PRO A 139 -14.54 10.92 -6.94
N VAL A 140 -14.80 9.71 -7.41
CA VAL A 140 -13.78 8.74 -7.84
C VAL A 140 -14.23 8.02 -9.10
N SER A 141 -13.26 7.53 -9.86
CA SER A 141 -13.47 6.70 -11.04
C SER A 141 -12.60 5.44 -11.00
N GLU A 142 -12.88 4.49 -11.88
CA GLU A 142 -12.07 3.28 -12.01
C GLU A 142 -10.62 3.57 -12.46
N SER A 143 -10.42 4.65 -13.21
CA SER A 143 -9.09 5.11 -13.61
C SER A 143 -8.32 5.72 -12.44
N ASP A 144 -8.97 6.14 -11.35
CA ASP A 144 -8.30 6.56 -10.12
C ASP A 144 -7.79 5.38 -9.28
N LEU A 145 -8.34 4.19 -9.50
CA LEU A 145 -8.06 3.03 -8.66
C LEU A 145 -6.70 2.41 -8.99
N VAL A 146 -5.84 2.33 -7.97
CA VAL A 146 -4.53 1.69 -8.02
C VAL A 146 -4.49 0.53 -7.02
N ILE A 147 -4.19 -0.67 -7.51
CA ILE A 147 -4.05 -1.87 -6.65
C ILE A 147 -2.70 -1.80 -5.93
N LEU A 148 -2.69 -1.96 -4.60
CA LEU A 148 -1.47 -1.96 -3.80
C LEU A 148 -0.76 -3.30 -3.88
N ASN A 149 0.57 -3.26 -3.95
CA ASN A 149 1.43 -4.43 -4.09
C ASN A 149 0.95 -5.37 -5.21
N ALA A 150 0.53 -4.78 -6.33
CA ALA A 150 -0.04 -5.47 -7.48
C ALA A 150 0.95 -6.45 -8.11
N THR A 151 0.41 -7.59 -8.59
CA THR A 151 1.15 -8.61 -9.33
C THR A 151 0.46 -8.88 -10.67
N SER A 152 1.23 -9.40 -11.64
CA SER A 152 0.74 -9.80 -12.97
C SER A 152 -0.19 -8.75 -13.63
N GLU A 153 -1.42 -9.13 -13.93
CA GLU A 153 -2.41 -8.34 -14.67
C GLU A 153 -2.76 -7.02 -13.97
N ASP A 154 -2.82 -7.03 -12.63
CA ASP A 154 -3.10 -5.81 -11.85
C ASP A 154 -1.95 -4.81 -11.99
N LEU A 155 -0.70 -5.30 -12.06
CA LEU A 155 0.46 -4.45 -12.23
C LEU A 155 0.47 -3.80 -13.62
N ASP A 156 0.08 -4.55 -14.66
CA ASP A 156 -0.03 -4.01 -16.01
C ASP A 156 -1.17 -3.00 -16.13
N SER A 157 -2.31 -3.26 -15.48
CA SER A 157 -3.40 -2.29 -15.35
C SER A 157 -2.94 -1.01 -14.65
N ASN A 158 -2.20 -1.14 -13.54
CA ASN A 158 -1.62 -0.01 -12.83
C ASN A 158 -0.66 0.82 -13.71
N LYS A 159 0.20 0.16 -14.51
CA LYS A 159 1.12 0.85 -15.44
C LYS A 159 0.36 1.68 -16.46
N VAL A 160 -0.63 1.09 -17.14
CA VAL A 160 -1.44 1.79 -18.15
C VAL A 160 -2.12 3.01 -17.54
N LYS A 161 -2.74 2.87 -16.36
CA LYS A 161 -3.36 4.00 -15.66
C LYS A 161 -2.34 5.04 -15.21
N MET A 162 -1.14 4.62 -14.79
CA MET A 162 -0.07 5.54 -14.37
C MET A 162 0.41 6.40 -15.54
N GLU A 163 0.64 5.79 -16.70
CA GLU A 163 1.07 6.48 -17.92
C GLU A 163 -0.01 7.45 -18.43
N ALA A 164 -1.29 7.09 -18.32
CA ALA A 164 -2.40 7.96 -18.71
C ALA A 164 -2.61 9.19 -17.79
N ARG A 165 -1.91 9.28 -16.65
CA ARG A 165 -1.99 10.41 -15.71
C ARG A 165 -0.89 11.46 -15.92
N VAL A 166 0.12 11.16 -16.74
CA VAL A 166 1.24 12.06 -17.08
C VAL A 166 0.79 13.09 -18.09
#